data_AF-A0AAW9KEL8-F1
#
_entry.id   AF-A0AAW9KEL8-F1
#
_cell.length_a   1.000
_cell.length_b   1.000
_cell.length_c   1.000
_cell.angle_alpha   90.00
_cell.angle_beta   90.00
_cell.angle_gamma   90.00
#
_symmetry.space_group_name_H-M   'P 1'
#
loop_
_entity.id
_entity.type
_entity.pdbx_description
1 polymer ?
#
loop_
_entity_poly.entity_id
_entity_poly.type
_entity_poly.pdbx_seq_one_letter_code
_entity_poly.pdbx_strand_id
1 'polypeptide(L)'
;MDDYITIIAPEQTGVFYGTRSVLQILKQDEGKDNVPKGEARDYPKYGKRGFSLDVARKYFPLSYLEDTAKLMSWYKMNDFQIHLNDNAFPSMFGNDWSKVYTGFRIESETYPGLASEDGHYTKEEFKNFQKEFINYGINIIPELDTPAHSLAISHYMPEIASEKYGPDHLNLENPKTYEFVNNLFD
;
A
#
# COMPACT_ATOMS: atom_id res chain seq x y z
N MET A 1 -12.31 -12.24 39.96
CA MET A 1 -12.30 -11.47 38.71
C MET A 1 -12.68 -10.05 39.08
N ASP A 2 -11.71 -9.16 38.94
CA ASP A 2 -11.79 -7.79 39.44
C ASP A 2 -12.63 -6.90 38.51
N ASP A 3 -12.79 -5.63 38.87
CA ASP A 3 -13.57 -4.63 38.11
C ASP A 3 -12.68 -3.80 37.16
N TYR A 4 -11.62 -4.41 36.62
CA TYR A 4 -10.74 -3.80 35.62
C TYR A 4 -10.37 -4.79 34.51
N ILE A 5 -10.05 -4.24 33.34
CA ILE A 5 -9.54 -5.00 32.19
C ILE A 5 -8.01 -4.94 32.20
N THR A 6 -7.37 -6.09 32.07
CA THR A 6 -5.91 -6.20 31.93
C THR A 6 -5.54 -6.79 30.58
N ILE A 7 -4.69 -6.10 29.82
CA ILE A 7 -4.13 -6.59 28.56
C ILE A 7 -2.62 -6.75 28.74
N ILE A 8 -2.11 -7.95 28.51
CA ILE A 8 -0.68 -8.27 28.61
C ILE A 8 -0.25 -8.93 27.32
N ALA A 9 0.86 -8.45 26.75
CA ALA A 9 1.51 -9.09 25.62
C ALA A 9 3.03 -8.85 25.71
N PRO A 10 3.86 -9.73 25.12
CA PRO A 10 5.31 -9.55 25.10
C PRO A 10 5.75 -8.37 24.23
N GLU A 11 4.90 -7.93 23.28
CA GLU A 11 5.20 -6.86 22.32
C GLU A 11 4.07 -5.83 22.28
N GLN A 12 4.41 -4.59 21.92
CA GLN A 12 3.46 -3.48 21.79
C GLN A 12 2.31 -3.81 20.83
N THR A 13 2.59 -4.49 19.71
CA THR A 13 1.59 -4.92 18.73
C THR A 13 0.56 -5.88 19.32
N GLY A 14 0.99 -6.78 20.21
CA GLY A 14 0.08 -7.68 20.92
C GLY A 14 -0.84 -6.92 21.89
N VAL A 15 -0.30 -5.93 22.61
CA VAL A 15 -1.11 -5.05 23.47
C VAL A 15 -2.13 -4.29 22.63
N PHE A 16 -1.70 -3.72 21.51
CA PHE A 16 -2.56 -3.01 20.57
C PHE A 16 -3.70 -3.91 20.04
N TYR A 17 -3.42 -5.15 19.62
CA TYR A 17 -4.46 -6.09 19.20
C TYR A 17 -5.40 -6.50 20.33
N GLY A 18 -4.92 -6.60 21.56
CA GLY A 18 -5.76 -6.74 22.75
C GLY A 18 -6.78 -5.59 22.85
N THR A 19 -6.35 -4.34 22.59
CA THR A 19 -7.29 -3.19 22.57
C THR A 19 -8.35 -3.32 21.48
N ARG A 20 -8.01 -3.89 20.30
CA ARG A 20 -8.98 -4.11 19.22
C ARG A 20 -10.08 -5.09 19.66
N SER A 21 -9.71 -6.18 20.32
CA SER A 21 -10.69 -7.14 20.86
C SER A 21 -11.59 -6.50 21.90
N VAL A 22 -11.04 -5.73 22.84
CA VAL A 22 -11.84 -5.03 23.86
C VAL A 22 -12.80 -4.03 23.22
N LEU A 23 -12.35 -3.22 22.26
CA LEU A 23 -13.21 -2.27 21.55
C LEU A 23 -14.31 -2.96 20.75
N GLN A 24 -14.05 -4.13 20.16
CA GLN A 24 -15.04 -4.92 19.46
C GLN A 24 -16.10 -5.49 20.40
N ILE A 25 -15.72 -5.88 21.62
CA ILE A 25 -16.67 -6.32 22.65
C ILE A 25 -17.52 -5.14 23.12
N LEU A 26 -16.90 -4.01 23.47
CA LEU A 26 -17.60 -2.80 23.90
C LEU A 26 -18.57 -2.28 22.82
N LYS A 27 -18.24 -2.43 21.54
CA LYS A 27 -19.12 -2.06 20.42
C LYS A 27 -20.40 -2.88 20.33
N GLN A 28 -20.45 -4.07 20.94
CA GLN A 28 -21.65 -4.93 20.98
C GLN A 28 -22.56 -4.60 22.17
N ASP A 29 -22.05 -3.86 23.15
CA ASP A 29 -22.82 -3.38 24.30
C ASP A 29 -23.46 -2.02 23.96
N GLU A 30 -24.75 -1.85 24.27
CA GLU A 30 -25.48 -0.60 23.97
C GLU A 30 -24.90 0.60 24.74
N GLY A 31 -24.53 0.37 26.01
CA GLY A 31 -23.93 1.38 26.90
C GLY A 31 -22.46 1.66 26.60
N LYS A 32 -21.76 0.71 25.95
CA LYS A 32 -20.30 0.70 25.73
C LYS A 32 -19.53 0.81 27.05
N ASP A 33 -20.08 0.27 28.12
CA ASP A 33 -19.53 0.30 29.47
C ASP A 33 -19.42 -1.10 30.09
N ASN A 34 -19.94 -2.13 29.42
CA ASN A 34 -19.85 -3.52 29.88
C ASN A 34 -18.93 -4.39 29.01
N VAL A 35 -18.12 -5.23 29.67
CA VAL A 35 -17.33 -6.32 29.06
C VAL A 35 -17.55 -7.60 29.86
N PRO A 36 -17.85 -8.75 29.23
CA PRO A 36 -17.97 -10.02 29.94
C PRO A 36 -16.69 -10.37 30.70
N LYS A 37 -16.84 -10.77 31.97
CA LYS A 37 -15.70 -11.22 32.78
C LYS A 37 -15.21 -12.57 32.27
N GLY A 38 -13.90 -12.68 32.03
CA GLY A 38 -13.30 -13.86 31.40
C GLY A 38 -11.79 -13.73 31.24
N GLU A 39 -11.16 -14.81 30.78
CA GLU A 39 -9.77 -14.82 30.32
C GLU A 39 -9.76 -15.27 28.85
N ALA A 40 -9.03 -14.53 28.01
CA ALA A 40 -8.83 -14.86 26.61
C ALA A 40 -7.32 -14.84 26.30
N ARG A 41 -6.85 -15.89 25.63
CA ARG A 41 -5.49 -15.97 25.08
C ARG A 41 -5.59 -16.06 23.57
N ASP A 42 -5.04 -15.07 22.88
CA ASP A 42 -5.16 -14.89 21.43
C ASP A 42 -3.80 -14.66 20.78
N TYR A 43 -3.63 -15.16 19.56
CA TYR A 43 -2.42 -15.02 18.75
C TYR A 43 -2.72 -15.34 17.28
N PRO A 44 -2.05 -14.68 16.32
CA PRO A 44 -2.30 -14.93 14.91
C PRO A 44 -1.76 -16.31 14.49
N LYS A 45 -2.52 -17.02 13.66
CA LYS A 45 -2.03 -18.25 13.00
C LYS A 45 -0.90 -17.98 12.00
N TYR A 46 -0.93 -16.81 11.34
CA TYR A 46 0.05 -16.40 10.33
C TYR A 46 0.63 -15.03 10.66
N GLY A 47 1.96 -14.91 10.56
CA GLY A 47 2.67 -13.66 10.85
C GLY A 47 2.32 -12.53 9.90
N LYS A 48 2.03 -12.82 8.63
CA LYS A 48 1.61 -11.86 7.59
C LYS A 48 0.14 -12.05 7.25
N ARG A 49 -0.63 -10.97 7.29
CA ARG A 49 -2.08 -10.92 7.03
C ARG A 49 -2.33 -9.71 6.16
N GLY A 50 -2.13 -9.94 4.86
CA GLY A 50 -1.98 -8.87 3.88
C GLY A 50 -3.24 -8.47 3.14
N PHE A 51 -3.29 -7.22 2.70
CA PHE A 51 -4.21 -6.71 1.70
C PHE A 51 -3.40 -5.89 0.68
N SER A 52 -3.69 -6.03 -0.61
CA SER A 52 -3.07 -5.23 -1.67
C SER A 52 -4.13 -4.37 -2.34
N LEU A 53 -3.81 -3.10 -2.59
CA LEU A 53 -4.69 -2.16 -3.30
C LEU A 53 -3.96 -1.54 -4.50
N ASP A 54 -4.56 -1.72 -5.68
CA ASP A 54 -4.16 -1.04 -6.92
C ASP A 54 -4.66 0.41 -6.89
N VAL A 55 -3.71 1.33 -6.66
CA VAL A 55 -3.93 2.78 -6.76
C VAL A 55 -3.34 3.36 -8.06
N ALA A 56 -2.65 2.54 -8.84
CA ALA A 56 -2.02 2.95 -10.08
C ALA A 56 -3.08 3.15 -11.18
N ARG A 57 -3.92 2.15 -11.43
CA ARG A 57 -4.96 2.22 -12.48
C ARG A 57 -6.10 3.19 -12.16
N LYS A 58 -6.23 3.58 -10.89
CA LYS A 58 -7.14 4.64 -10.46
C LYS A 58 -6.62 5.26 -9.16
N TYR A 59 -6.49 6.58 -9.15
CA TYR A 59 -6.07 7.30 -7.96
C TYR A 59 -7.06 7.16 -6.79
N PHE A 60 -6.51 6.94 -5.59
CA PHE A 60 -7.22 7.04 -4.32
C PHE A 60 -6.52 8.09 -3.45
N PRO A 61 -7.24 9.04 -2.84
CA PRO A 61 -6.62 10.01 -1.95
C PRO A 61 -5.99 9.33 -0.72
N LEU A 62 -4.95 9.94 -0.16
CA LEU A 62 -4.23 9.38 1.00
C LEU A 62 -5.17 9.05 2.17
N SER A 63 -6.16 9.89 2.43
CA SER A 63 -7.18 9.65 3.47
C SER A 63 -7.94 8.33 3.30
N TYR A 64 -8.14 7.87 2.06
CA TYR A 64 -8.76 6.57 1.81
C TYR A 64 -7.82 5.42 2.19
N LEU A 65 -6.51 5.58 1.96
CA LEU A 65 -5.50 4.61 2.37
C LEU A 65 -5.40 4.55 3.90
N GLU A 66 -5.48 5.70 4.57
CA GLU A 66 -5.51 5.78 6.02
C GLU A 66 -6.73 5.07 6.62
N ASP A 67 -7.91 5.32 6.08
CA ASP A 67 -9.14 4.66 6.54
C ASP A 67 -9.11 3.15 6.28
N THR A 68 -8.56 2.74 5.14
CA THR A 68 -8.33 1.32 4.81
C THR A 68 -7.39 0.66 5.80
N ALA A 69 -6.27 1.31 6.13
CA ALA A 69 -5.29 0.78 7.09
C ALA A 69 -5.86 0.74 8.52
N LYS A 70 -6.68 1.72 8.93
CA LYS A 70 -7.42 1.68 10.21
C LYS A 70 -8.40 0.50 10.24
N LEU A 71 -9.09 0.22 9.14
CA LEU A 71 -10.00 -0.92 9.03
C LEU A 71 -9.26 -2.26 9.07
N MET A 72 -8.15 -2.38 8.35
CA MET A 72 -7.26 -3.55 8.44
C MET A 72 -6.79 -3.79 9.88
N SER A 73 -6.37 -2.72 10.55
CA SER A 73 -5.92 -2.74 11.94
C SER A 73 -7.02 -3.19 12.90
N TRP A 74 -8.27 -2.75 12.68
CA TRP A 74 -9.44 -3.21 13.42
C TRP A 74 -9.61 -4.73 13.36
N TYR A 75 -9.38 -5.35 12.20
CA TYR A 75 -9.43 -6.80 12.01
C TYR A 75 -8.09 -7.50 12.25
N LYS A 76 -7.12 -6.80 12.86
CA LYS A 76 -5.78 -7.32 13.16
C LYS A 76 -5.01 -7.80 11.93
N MET A 77 -5.33 -7.32 10.72
CA MET A 77 -4.44 -7.44 9.56
C MET A 77 -3.21 -6.54 9.76
N ASN A 78 -2.12 -6.76 9.03
CA ASN A 78 -0.84 -6.10 9.34
C ASN A 78 0.08 -5.77 8.18
N ASP A 79 -0.20 -6.20 6.96
CA ASP A 79 0.62 -5.85 5.79
C ASP A 79 -0.27 -5.20 4.73
N PHE A 80 -0.10 -3.91 4.48
CA PHE A 80 -0.86 -3.19 3.45
C PHE A 80 0.06 -2.86 2.28
N GLN A 81 -0.08 -3.62 1.20
CA GLN A 81 0.65 -3.42 -0.04
C GLN A 81 -0.07 -2.40 -0.92
N ILE A 82 0.67 -1.42 -1.41
CA ILE A 82 0.13 -0.33 -2.23
C ILE A 82 0.86 -0.37 -3.56
N HIS A 83 0.12 -0.72 -4.60
CA HIS A 83 0.64 -0.86 -5.95
C HIS A 83 0.60 0.51 -6.65
N LEU A 84 1.78 1.14 -6.77
CA LEU A 84 1.94 2.57 -7.05
C LEU A 84 2.13 2.89 -8.54
N ASN A 85 2.50 1.94 -9.39
CA ASN A 85 2.55 2.15 -10.83
C ASN A 85 2.02 0.97 -11.64
N ASP A 86 1.33 1.29 -12.74
CA ASP A 86 0.80 0.34 -13.72
C ASP A 86 0.23 1.11 -14.92
N ASN A 87 -0.28 0.35 -15.88
CA ASN A 87 -1.12 0.80 -16.96
C ASN A 87 -2.41 0.00 -17.07
N ALA A 88 -3.41 0.59 -17.71
CA ALA A 88 -4.63 -0.13 -18.05
C ALA A 88 -4.39 -1.15 -19.17
N PHE A 89 -5.40 -1.96 -19.45
CA PHE A 89 -5.32 -2.99 -20.48
C PHE A 89 -5.50 -2.38 -21.87
N PRO A 90 -4.55 -2.58 -22.83
CA PRO A 90 -4.65 -2.02 -24.19
C PRO A 90 -5.94 -2.37 -24.93
N SER A 91 -6.50 -3.54 -24.65
CA SER A 91 -7.75 -4.00 -25.26
C SER A 91 -8.94 -3.07 -24.97
N MET A 92 -8.90 -2.31 -23.88
CA MET A 92 -9.91 -1.30 -23.54
C MET A 92 -9.75 0.00 -24.36
N PHE A 93 -8.61 0.18 -25.02
CA PHE A 93 -8.24 1.37 -25.78
C PHE A 93 -7.97 1.06 -27.26
N GLY A 94 -8.63 0.02 -27.80
CA GLY A 94 -8.48 -0.38 -29.20
C GLY A 94 -7.10 -0.94 -29.54
N ASN A 95 -6.37 -1.46 -28.54
CA ASN A 95 -4.96 -1.89 -28.63
C ASN A 95 -4.00 -0.75 -29.06
N ASP A 96 -4.38 0.50 -28.81
CA ASP A 96 -3.56 1.67 -29.07
C ASP A 96 -2.85 2.12 -27.79
N TRP A 97 -1.58 1.74 -27.67
CA TRP A 97 -0.75 2.03 -26.50
C TRP A 97 -0.64 3.52 -26.17
N SER A 98 -0.75 4.42 -27.15
CA SER A 98 -0.66 5.86 -26.90
C SER A 98 -1.89 6.44 -26.18
N LYS A 99 -2.96 5.65 -26.03
CA LYS A 99 -4.20 6.04 -25.35
C LYS A 99 -4.40 5.33 -24.03
N VAL A 100 -3.55 4.33 -23.73
CA VAL A 100 -3.67 3.54 -22.52
C VAL A 100 -3.38 4.42 -21.32
N TYR A 101 -4.30 4.39 -20.36
CA TYR A 101 -4.11 5.09 -19.10
C TYR A 101 -2.93 4.52 -18.32
N THR A 102 -2.09 5.38 -17.76
CA THR A 102 -0.94 5.02 -16.93
C THR A 102 -0.97 5.79 -15.63
N GLY A 103 -0.63 5.12 -14.52
CA GLY A 103 -0.46 5.76 -13.22
C GLY A 103 0.95 5.55 -12.68
N PHE A 104 1.54 6.60 -12.12
CA PHE A 104 2.71 6.55 -11.27
C PHE A 104 2.45 7.44 -10.05
N ARG A 105 2.17 6.84 -8.89
CA ARG A 105 1.48 7.50 -7.77
C ARG A 105 2.38 8.05 -6.69
N ILE A 106 3.68 7.98 -6.85
CA ILE A 106 4.62 8.53 -5.88
C ILE A 106 5.50 9.58 -6.55
N GLU A 107 5.66 10.72 -5.88
CA GLU A 107 6.59 11.76 -6.30
C GLU A 107 8.02 11.22 -6.40
N SER A 108 8.71 11.58 -7.49
CA SER A 108 10.13 11.29 -7.67
C SER A 108 10.91 12.59 -7.87
N GLU A 109 11.72 12.94 -6.87
CA GLU A 109 12.70 14.04 -6.97
C GLU A 109 13.81 13.72 -7.99
N THR A 110 14.16 12.44 -8.13
CA THR A 110 15.17 11.94 -9.06
C THR A 110 14.69 12.04 -10.51
N TYR A 111 13.39 11.82 -10.73
CA TYR A 111 12.73 11.88 -12.03
C TYR A 111 11.55 12.86 -12.02
N PRO A 112 11.80 14.18 -12.01
CA PRO A 112 10.74 15.18 -12.03
C PRO A 112 9.84 15.00 -13.26
N GLY A 113 8.53 15.01 -13.05
CA GLY A 113 7.52 14.81 -14.10
C GLY A 113 7.11 13.35 -14.34
N LEU A 114 7.70 12.37 -13.65
CA LEU A 114 7.27 10.98 -13.74
C LEU A 114 5.92 10.73 -13.05
N ALA A 115 5.67 11.40 -11.93
CA ALA A 115 4.45 11.23 -11.15
C ALA A 115 3.22 11.78 -11.90
N SER A 116 2.09 11.07 -11.80
CA SER A 116 0.86 11.40 -12.53
C SER A 116 0.24 12.72 -12.07
N GLU A 117 -0.14 13.57 -13.03
CA GLU A 117 -0.76 14.88 -12.77
C GLU A 117 -2.20 14.79 -12.23
N ASP A 118 -2.90 13.68 -12.49
CA ASP A 118 -4.28 13.45 -12.05
C ASP A 118 -4.39 12.94 -10.61
N GLY A 119 -3.25 12.75 -9.94
CA GLY A 119 -3.15 12.41 -8.52
C GLY A 119 -1.92 11.57 -8.21
N HIS A 120 -1.13 12.02 -7.24
CA HIS A 120 0.00 11.28 -6.68
C HIS A 120 0.19 11.69 -5.21
N TYR A 121 0.94 10.88 -4.47
CA TYR A 121 1.38 11.17 -3.12
C TYR A 121 2.76 11.83 -3.18
N THR A 122 2.97 12.88 -2.39
CA THR A 122 4.33 13.40 -2.18
C THR A 122 5.17 12.39 -1.39
N LYS A 123 6.50 12.49 -1.51
CA LYS A 123 7.40 11.63 -0.72
C LYS A 123 7.19 11.83 0.78
N GLU A 124 6.94 13.06 1.21
CA GLU A 124 6.72 13.40 2.61
C GLU A 124 5.41 12.81 3.14
N GLU A 125 4.30 12.97 2.41
CA GLU A 125 3.01 12.39 2.77
C GLU A 125 3.09 10.88 2.93
N PHE A 126 3.66 10.19 1.94
CA PHE A 126 3.74 8.73 1.98
C PHE A 126 4.64 8.25 3.13
N LYS A 127 5.77 8.92 3.38
CA LYS A 127 6.65 8.62 4.52
C LYS A 127 5.96 8.82 5.86
N ASN A 128 5.17 9.89 6.01
CA ASN A 128 4.42 10.16 7.22
C ASN A 128 3.32 9.11 7.42
N PHE A 129 2.62 8.73 6.36
CA PHE A 129 1.65 7.64 6.36
C PHE A 129 2.29 6.30 6.80
N GLN A 130 3.45 5.92 6.25
CA GLN A 130 4.16 4.70 6.70
C GLN A 130 4.51 4.76 8.19
N LYS A 131 5.02 5.89 8.67
CA LYS A 131 5.41 6.05 10.09
C LYS A 131 4.22 6.01 11.04
N GLU A 132 3.12 6.69 10.69
CA GLU A 132 1.93 6.74 11.53
C GLU A 132 1.34 5.34 11.75
N PHE A 133 1.25 4.56 10.68
CA PHE A 133 0.53 3.29 10.69
C PHE A 133 1.27 2.13 11.36
N ILE A 134 2.56 2.29 11.66
CA ILE A 134 3.30 1.40 12.58
C ILE A 134 2.58 1.33 13.94
N ASN A 135 2.07 2.46 14.46
CA ASN A 135 1.36 2.50 15.75
C ASN A 135 -0.02 1.82 15.69
N TYR A 136 -0.54 1.59 14.49
CA TYR A 136 -1.76 0.82 14.24
C TYR A 136 -1.47 -0.66 13.96
N GLY A 137 -0.21 -1.10 14.08
CA GLY A 137 0.20 -2.47 13.78
C GLY A 137 0.10 -2.81 12.29
N ILE A 138 0.18 -1.80 11.41
CA ILE A 138 0.18 -1.96 9.95
C ILE A 138 1.55 -1.60 9.39
N ASN A 139 2.10 -2.53 8.62
CA ASN A 139 3.26 -2.32 7.76
C ASN A 139 2.78 -1.87 6.38
N ILE A 140 3.13 -0.65 5.99
CA ILE A 140 2.80 -0.10 4.67
C ILE A 140 3.93 -0.42 3.69
N ILE A 141 3.62 -1.21 2.66
CA ILE A 141 4.58 -1.73 1.68
C ILE A 141 4.31 -1.06 0.32
N PRO A 142 5.16 -0.14 -0.15
CA PRO A 142 5.07 0.38 -1.50
C PRO A 142 5.54 -0.69 -2.50
N GLU A 143 4.87 -0.77 -3.64
CA GLU A 143 5.29 -1.58 -4.77
C GLU A 143 5.48 -0.66 -5.98
N LEU A 144 6.66 -0.78 -6.59
CA LEU A 144 6.94 -0.27 -7.92
C LEU A 144 7.16 -1.47 -8.85
N ASP A 145 6.30 -1.62 -9.86
CA ASP A 145 6.29 -2.78 -10.75
C ASP A 145 7.17 -2.54 -11.99
N THR A 146 8.12 -3.45 -12.20
CA THR A 146 9.04 -3.52 -13.34
C THR A 146 9.44 -4.99 -13.56
N PRO A 147 9.81 -5.42 -14.78
CA PRO A 147 9.99 -4.62 -16.00
C PRO A 147 8.73 -4.51 -16.88
N ALA A 148 7.68 -5.29 -16.64
CA ALA A 148 6.37 -5.09 -17.27
C ALA A 148 5.59 -4.01 -16.49
N HIS A 149 4.34 -3.71 -16.91
CA HIS A 149 3.49 -2.74 -16.19
C HIS A 149 4.15 -1.35 -16.01
N SER A 150 5.08 -1.02 -16.91
CA SER A 150 6.01 0.10 -16.80
C SER A 150 5.73 1.19 -17.84
N LEU A 151 4.51 1.25 -18.39
CA LEU A 151 4.20 2.20 -19.46
C LEU A 151 4.37 3.67 -19.03
N ALA A 152 4.12 3.99 -17.76
CA ALA A 152 4.42 5.33 -17.23
C ALA A 152 5.92 5.67 -17.32
N ILE A 153 6.78 4.70 -17.01
CA ILE A 153 8.24 4.83 -17.06
C ILE A 153 8.72 4.94 -18.50
N SER A 154 8.21 4.11 -19.41
CA SER A 154 8.60 4.17 -20.82
C SER A 154 8.05 5.39 -21.55
N HIS A 155 6.90 5.94 -21.16
CA HIS A 155 6.45 7.26 -21.62
C HIS A 155 7.40 8.37 -21.19
N TYR A 156 7.89 8.32 -19.95
CA TYR A 156 8.86 9.28 -19.43
C TYR A 156 10.23 9.16 -20.12
N MET A 157 10.68 7.92 -20.35
CA MET A 157 11.97 7.62 -20.97
C MET A 157 11.80 6.59 -22.12
N PRO A 158 11.39 7.03 -23.33
CA PRO A 158 11.08 6.12 -24.43
C PRO A 158 12.25 5.23 -24.88
N GLU A 159 13.49 5.66 -24.65
CA GLU A 159 14.69 4.91 -25.02
C GLU A 159 14.91 3.62 -24.21
N ILE A 160 14.22 3.46 -23.08
CA ILE A 160 14.26 2.22 -22.29
C ILE A 160 13.04 1.32 -22.51
N ALA A 161 12.15 1.66 -23.46
CA ALA A 161 11.02 0.81 -23.84
C ALA A 161 11.48 -0.43 -24.63
N SER A 162 10.79 -1.56 -24.43
CA SER A 162 11.04 -2.80 -25.14
C SER A 162 10.36 -2.81 -26.52
N GLU A 163 11.16 -2.90 -27.58
CA GLU A 163 10.62 -3.14 -28.93
C GLU A 163 10.08 -4.56 -29.10
N LYS A 164 10.58 -5.51 -28.30
CA LYS A 164 10.26 -6.94 -28.42
C LYS A 164 8.97 -7.35 -27.72
N TYR A 165 8.70 -6.76 -26.56
CA TYR A 165 7.62 -7.18 -25.67
C TYR A 165 6.47 -6.17 -25.57
N GLY A 166 6.64 -4.97 -26.14
CA GLY A 166 5.67 -3.89 -26.10
C GLY A 166 6.14 -2.72 -25.23
N PRO A 167 5.54 -1.54 -25.41
CA PRO A 167 6.00 -0.32 -24.77
C PRO A 167 5.77 -0.31 -23.25
N ASP A 168 4.92 -1.17 -22.69
CA ASP A 168 4.75 -1.34 -21.25
C ASP A 168 5.83 -2.21 -20.59
N HIS A 169 6.75 -2.76 -21.39
CA HIS A 169 7.91 -3.49 -20.91
C HIS A 169 9.17 -2.64 -21.05
N LEU A 170 10.05 -2.69 -20.05
CA LEU A 170 11.38 -2.10 -20.11
C LEU A 170 12.35 -3.02 -20.88
N ASN A 171 13.28 -2.41 -21.60
CA ASN A 171 14.33 -3.11 -22.35
C ASN A 171 15.48 -3.51 -21.42
N LEU A 172 15.47 -4.76 -20.97
CA LEU A 172 16.51 -5.31 -20.09
C LEU A 172 17.90 -5.44 -20.74
N GLU A 173 18.01 -5.31 -22.06
CA GLU A 173 19.31 -5.31 -22.74
C GLU A 173 19.94 -3.90 -22.78
N ASN A 174 19.16 -2.86 -22.46
CA ASN A 174 19.64 -1.49 -22.39
C ASN A 174 20.21 -1.19 -20.98
N PRO A 175 21.51 -0.88 -20.83
CA PRO A 175 22.10 -0.54 -19.53
C PRO A 175 21.42 0.63 -18.81
N LYS A 176 20.83 1.57 -19.58
CA LYS A 176 20.09 2.71 -19.03
C LYS A 176 18.84 2.28 -18.26
N THR A 177 18.26 1.12 -18.56
CA THR A 177 17.12 0.57 -17.82
C THR A 177 17.52 0.29 -16.37
N TYR A 178 18.70 -0.29 -16.16
CA TYR A 178 19.20 -0.58 -14.81
C TYR A 178 19.57 0.69 -14.07
N GLU A 179 20.20 1.66 -14.74
CA GLU A 179 20.49 2.97 -14.17
C GLU A 179 19.19 3.66 -13.72
N PHE A 180 18.17 3.66 -14.59
CA PHE A 180 16.87 4.25 -14.28
C PHE A 180 16.22 3.59 -13.06
N VAL A 181 16.11 2.27 -13.07
CA VAL A 181 15.42 1.52 -12.01
C VAL A 181 16.18 1.64 -10.68
N ASN A 182 17.51 1.52 -10.66
CA ASN A 182 18.27 1.66 -9.41
C ASN A 182 18.06 3.04 -8.78
N ASN A 183 18.20 4.10 -9.58
CA ASN A 183 18.00 5.48 -9.13
C ASN A 183 16.55 5.77 -8.71
N LEU A 184 15.58 4.99 -9.20
CA LEU A 184 14.17 5.10 -8.80
C LEU A 184 13.92 4.50 -7.42
N PHE A 185 14.63 3.41 -7.08
CA PHE A 185 14.49 2.71 -5.80
C PHE A 185 15.40 3.24 -4.68
N ASP A 186 16.48 3.94 -5.01
CA ASP A 186 17.38 4.63 -4.07
C ASP A 186 16.73 5.86 -3.39
#